data_AF-A0A4S3LUC2-F1
#
_entry.id   AF-A0A4S3LUC2-F1
#
_cell.length_a   1.000
_cell.length_b   1.000
_cell.length_c   1.000
_cell.angle_alpha   90.00
_cell.angle_beta   90.00
_cell.angle_gamma   90.00
#
_symmetry.space_group_name_H-M   'P 1'
#
loop_
_entity.id
_entity.type
_entity.pdbx_description
1 polymer ?
#
loop_
_entity_poly.entity_id
_entity_poly.type
_entity_poly.pdbx_seq_one_letter_code
_entity_poly.pdbx_strand_id
1 'polypeptide(L)' 'MKRQKRDRLERAQSRGYQAGIGGRSKEICPYQSLDARSHWLGGWRQAMEVRAVTA' A
#
# COMPACT_ATOMS: atom_id res chain seq x y z
N MET A 1 -0.27 -25.54 -8.79
CA MET A 1 0.09 -24.44 -7.85
C MET A 1 -1.15 -24.01 -7.07
N LYS A 2 -1.29 -24.41 -5.79
CA LYS A 2 -2.25 -23.77 -4.88
C LYS A 2 -1.73 -22.37 -4.56
N ARG A 3 -2.10 -21.39 -5.39
CA ARG A 3 -1.84 -19.99 -5.08
C ARG A 3 -2.77 -19.66 -3.92
N GLN A 4 -2.27 -19.70 -2.68
CA GLN A 4 -3.02 -19.12 -1.56
C GLN A 4 -3.44 -17.72 -2.02
N LYS A 5 -4.74 -17.43 -1.98
CA LYS A 5 -5.22 -16.08 -2.26
C LYS A 5 -4.57 -15.20 -1.21
N ARG A 6 -3.49 -14.48 -1.57
CA ARG A 6 -2.92 -13.41 -0.74
C ARG A 6 -4.08 -12.62 -0.17
N ASP A 7 -4.04 -12.45 1.14
CA ASP A 7 -5.09 -11.80 1.90
C ASP A 7 -5.43 -10.46 1.23
N ARG A 8 -6.72 -10.11 1.18
CA ARG A 8 -7.16 -8.87 0.56
C ARG A 8 -6.47 -7.65 1.19
N LEU A 9 -6.18 -7.71 2.49
CA LEU A 9 -5.51 -6.67 3.26
C LEU A 9 -4.01 -6.62 2.95
N GLU A 10 -3.33 -7.76 2.87
CA GLU A 10 -1.92 -7.85 2.48
C GLU A 10 -1.69 -7.30 1.06
N ARG A 11 -2.63 -7.57 0.15
CA ARG A 11 -2.63 -6.97 -1.19
C ARG A 11 -2.83 -5.46 -1.15
N ALA A 12 -3.73 -4.98 -0.29
CA ALA A 12 -3.95 -3.54 -0.14
C ALA A 12 -2.68 -2.85 0.36
N GLN A 13 -2.01 -3.41 1.38
CA GLN A 13 -0.72 -2.92 1.87
C GLN A 13 0.35 -2.90 0.78
N SER A 14 0.53 -4.01 0.05
CA SER A 14 1.50 -4.10 -1.05
C SER A 14 1.28 -3.05 -2.12
N ARG A 15 0.01 -2.81 -2.51
CA ARG A 15 -0.35 -1.77 -3.48
C ARG A 15 -0.10 -0.36 -2.94
N GLY A 16 -0.32 -0.13 -1.65
CA GLY A 16 0.00 1.12 -0.99
C GLY A 16 1.47 1.44 -1.05
N TYR A 17 2.31 0.47 -0.71
CA TYR A 17 3.77 0.59 -0.79
C TYR A 17 4.23 0.91 -2.21
N GLN A 18 3.76 0.19 -3.22
CA GLN A 18 4.10 0.47 -4.62
C GLN A 18 3.68 1.88 -5.06
N ALA A 19 2.48 2.33 -4.65
CA ALA A 19 2.02 3.69 -4.95
C ALA A 19 2.91 4.75 -4.29
N GLY A 20 3.35 4.50 -3.05
CA GLY A 20 4.26 5.38 -2.34
C GLY A 20 5.64 5.43 -2.99
N ILE A 21 6.24 4.29 -3.34
CA ILE A 21 7.54 4.25 -4.04
C ILE A 21 7.47 5.02 -5.36
N GLY A 22 6.36 4.88 -6.08
CA GLY A 22 6.09 5.63 -7.32
C GLY A 22 5.74 7.11 -7.13
N GLY A 23 5.81 7.65 -5.91
CA GLY A 23 5.56 9.08 -5.63
C GLY A 23 4.10 9.53 -5.79
N ARG A 24 3.15 8.59 -5.80
CA ARG A 24 1.72 8.93 -5.95
C ARG A 24 1.14 9.46 -4.65
N SER A 25 0.11 10.30 -4.73
CA SER A 25 -0.60 10.81 -3.55
C SER A 25 -1.37 9.71 -2.82
N LYS A 26 -1.55 9.87 -1.50
CA LYS A 26 -2.37 8.99 -0.64
C LYS A 26 -3.87 8.98 -1.02
N GLU A 27 -4.31 9.98 -1.77
CA GLU A 27 -5.71 10.16 -2.21
C GLU A 27 -6.12 9.19 -3.32
N ILE A 28 -5.16 8.62 -4.06
CA ILE A 28 -5.43 7.65 -5.13
C ILE A 28 -5.84 6.26 -4.60
N CYS A 29 -5.99 6.11 -3.29
CA CYS A 29 -6.39 4.86 -2.65
C CYS A 29 -7.73 4.38 -3.22
N PRO A 30 -7.80 3.23 -3.91
CA PRO A 30 -9.03 2.74 -4.55
C PRO A 30 -10.00 2.08 -3.56
N TYR A 31 -9.57 1.89 -2.30
CA TYR A 31 -10.33 1.18 -1.29
C TYR A 31 -11.26 2.13 -0.53
N GLN A 32 -12.56 1.79 -0.51
CA GLN A 32 -13.59 2.48 0.27
C GLN A 32 -13.77 1.85 1.66
N SER A 33 -13.50 0.54 1.80
CA SER A 33 -13.49 -0.14 3.10
C SER A 33 -12.38 0.39 4.00
N LEU A 34 -12.72 0.67 5.26
CA LEU A 34 -11.81 1.26 6.24
C LEU A 34 -10.58 0.39 6.51
N ASP A 35 -10.76 -0.93 6.59
CA ASP A 35 -9.66 -1.87 6.83
C ASP A 35 -8.67 -1.89 5.68
N ALA A 36 -9.17 -2.13 4.46
CA ALA A 36 -8.31 -2.16 3.27
C ALA A 36 -7.63 -0.81 3.02
N ARG A 37 -8.32 0.31 3.29
CA ARG A 37 -7.74 1.66 3.22
C ARG A 37 -6.64 1.86 4.27
N SER A 38 -6.84 1.39 5.50
CA SER A 38 -5.84 1.48 6.57
C SER A 38 -4.57 0.71 6.22
N HIS A 39 -4.72 -0.51 5.70
CA HIS A 39 -3.59 -1.33 5.21
C HIS A 39 -2.87 -0.67 4.03
N TRP A 40 -3.61 -0.16 3.04
CA TRP A 40 -3.03 0.55 1.90
C TRP A 40 -2.26 1.79 2.34
N LEU A 41 -2.84 2.63 3.21
CA LEU A 41 -2.17 3.81 3.74
C LEU A 41 -0.94 3.46 4.57
N GLY A 42 -0.97 2.33 5.29
CA GLY A 42 0.19 1.80 6.02
C GLY A 42 1.36 1.49 5.09
N GLY A 43 1.12 0.75 4.01
CA GLY A 43 2.15 0.49 3.00
C GLY A 43 2.67 1.77 2.33
N TRP A 44 1.77 2.71 2.02
CA TRP A 44 2.14 3.99 1.41
C TRP A 44 3.05 4.83 2.30
N ARG A 45 2.76 4.92 3.61
CA ARG A 45 3.62 5.63 4.59
C ARG A 45 5.00 5.00 4.68
N GLN A 46 5.05 3.67 4.74
CA GLN A 46 6.33 2.94 4.79
C GLN A 46 7.17 3.21 3.54
N ALA A 47 6.55 3.30 2.36
CA ALA A 47 7.24 3.68 1.14
C ALA A 47 7.71 5.14 1.12
N MET A 48 6.95 6.08 1.71
CA MET A 48 7.40 7.47 1.86
C MET A 48 8.62 7.58 2.77
N GLU A 49 8.63 6.83 3.88
CA GLU A 49 9.78 6.76 4.79
C GLU A 49 11.01 6.21 4.07
N VAL A 50 10.88 5.09 3.35
CA VAL A 50 11.96 4.54 2.53
C VAL A 50 12.45 5.57 1.51
N ARG A 51 11.54 6.24 0.79
CA ARG A 51 11.92 7.29 -0.17
C ARG A 51 12.66 8.45 0.47
N ALA A 52 12.21 8.90 1.64
CA ALA A 52 12.84 10.01 2.37
C ALA A 52 14.24 9.65 2.89
N VAL A 53 14.50 8.37 3.19
CA VAL A 53 15.83 7.88 3.58
C VAL A 53 16.74 7.68 2.37
N THR A 54 16.19 7.29 1.22
CA THR A 54 16.97 7.01 -0.01
C THR A 54 17.19 8.21 -0.94
N ALA A 55 16.53 9.35 -0.68
CA ALA A 55 16.66 10.58 -1.45
C ALA A 55 17.57 11.58 -0.75
#